data_AF-E4X1S9-F1
#
_entry.id   AF-E4X1S9-F1
#
_cell.length_a   1.000
_cell.length_b   1.000
_cell.length_c   1.000
_cell.angle_alpha   90.00
_cell.angle_beta   90.00
_cell.angle_gamma   90.00
#
_symmetry.space_group_name_H-M   'P 1'
#
loop_
_entity.id
_entity.type
_entity.pdbx_description
1 polymer ?
#
loop_
_entity_poly.entity_id
_entity_poly.type
_entity_poly.pdbx_seq_one_letter_code
_entity_poly.pdbx_strand_id
1 'polypeptide(L)'
;MLARYVLSGHARSSRVNNSTRGLVFQIDLARHQQLIIYSLIWVFIQPCILKTRGAGHTADFCVIQELAPVSTRFRLARRSVMSGKASVAMLQETLAVNDPEIYQIIKNEKNRQRHGLELIASENFASKAVLEAMGSCLNDKYSEGYPGLRYYGGTENIDALERLCQKRALDVYRLNKDEWGVNVQPYSGSPANFAVFTGVVGPGGRIMGLDLPDGGHLTHGFFTPTKKISATSVFFESMPYKANQTTGLIDYDKLEENAMLFRPKLIIAGMSCYSRHIDYKRMRAIADKCGALLHADMAHISGLVAADVIPRTFRTLPHCHNYDSQDPSRCSRWNDFLQNRRRPQFGKAN
;
A
#
# COMPACT_ATOMS: atom_id res chain seq x y z
N MET A 1 -16.12 28.93 -21.33
CA MET A 1 -15.36 28.27 -22.41
C MET A 1 -15.10 26.82 -22.02
N LEU A 2 -15.96 25.89 -22.45
CA LEU A 2 -15.72 24.45 -22.31
C LEU A 2 -14.75 24.00 -23.40
N ALA A 3 -13.54 23.57 -23.03
CA ALA A 3 -12.62 22.92 -23.95
C ALA A 3 -12.97 21.43 -24.07
N ARG A 4 -13.51 21.03 -25.22
CA ARG A 4 -13.66 19.63 -25.65
C ARG A 4 -12.28 19.08 -25.99
N TYR A 5 -11.85 18.00 -25.35
CA TYR A 5 -10.78 17.15 -25.87
C TYR A 5 -11.41 15.85 -26.40
N VAL A 6 -11.34 15.67 -27.72
CA VAL A 6 -11.67 14.42 -28.42
C VAL A 6 -10.36 13.69 -28.66
N LEU A 7 -10.13 12.58 -27.95
CA LEU A 7 -9.03 11.67 -28.25
C LEU A 7 -9.46 10.74 -29.39
N SER A 8 -8.88 10.95 -30.57
CA SER A 8 -9.03 10.07 -31.73
C SER A 8 -8.05 8.90 -31.61
N GLY A 9 -8.55 7.72 -31.23
CA GLY A 9 -7.81 6.46 -31.27
C GLY A 9 -8.56 5.48 -32.17
N HIS A 10 -7.92 5.08 -33.28
CA HIS A 10 -8.44 4.06 -34.19
C HIS A 10 -8.51 2.69 -33.50
N ALA A 11 -9.71 2.26 -33.09
CA ALA A 11 -9.99 0.88 -32.72
C ALA A 11 -10.66 0.16 -33.90
N ARG A 12 -10.04 -0.91 -34.41
CA ARG A 12 -10.61 -1.76 -35.45
C ARG A 12 -11.90 -2.42 -34.94
N SER A 13 -12.99 -2.15 -35.65
CA SER A 13 -14.32 -2.71 -35.45
C SER A 13 -14.35 -4.21 -35.76
N SER A 14 -14.88 -5.02 -34.83
CA SER A 14 -15.46 -6.33 -35.13
C SER A 14 -16.87 -6.40 -34.56
N ARG A 15 -17.86 -6.29 -35.46
CA ARG A 15 -19.31 -6.56 -35.37
C ARG A 15 -19.95 -6.48 -33.98
N VAL A 16 -20.63 -5.35 -33.77
CA VAL A 16 -21.60 -5.08 -32.72
C VAL A 16 -22.89 -5.87 -32.99
N ASN A 17 -23.39 -6.60 -31.99
CA ASN A 17 -24.79 -7.05 -31.94
C ASN A 17 -25.48 -6.28 -30.79
N ASN A 18 -26.61 -5.66 -31.11
CA ASN A 18 -27.32 -4.69 -30.27
C ASN A 18 -27.83 -5.28 -28.95
N SER A 19 -27.24 -4.87 -27.83
CA SER A 19 -28.00 -4.61 -26.60
C SER A 19 -27.27 -3.56 -25.77
N THR A 20 -28.03 -2.60 -25.28
CA THR A 20 -27.64 -1.46 -24.44
C THR A 20 -26.67 -1.89 -23.33
N ARG A 21 -25.39 -1.56 -23.48
CA ARG A 21 -24.37 -1.67 -22.44
C ARG A 21 -23.78 -0.29 -22.19
N GLY A 22 -23.92 0.20 -20.96
CA GLY A 22 -23.23 1.39 -20.50
C GLY A 22 -21.73 1.25 -20.73
N LEU A 23 -21.09 2.33 -21.20
CA LEU A 23 -19.64 2.39 -21.36
C LEU A 23 -18.97 2.32 -19.99
N VAL A 24 -18.53 1.13 -19.60
CA VAL A 24 -17.54 0.94 -18.55
C VAL A 24 -16.18 0.93 -19.24
N PHE A 25 -15.38 1.98 -19.04
CA PHE A 25 -13.99 2.01 -19.51
C PHE A 25 -13.15 1.12 -18.60
N GLN A 26 -13.03 -0.16 -18.95
CA GLN A 26 -12.12 -1.09 -18.30
C GLN A 26 -10.82 -1.14 -19.11
N ILE A 27 -9.69 -0.80 -18.49
CA ILE A 27 -8.37 -1.00 -19.10
C ILE A 27 -8.12 -2.51 -19.13
N ASP A 28 -8.07 -3.09 -20.34
CA ASP A 28 -7.87 -4.53 -20.54
C ASP A 28 -6.40 -4.89 -20.32
N LEU A 29 -6.01 -4.99 -19.04
CA LEU A 29 -4.74 -5.60 -18.63
C LEU A 29 -4.86 -7.12 -18.76
N ALA A 30 -3.82 -7.77 -19.31
CA ALA A 30 -3.81 -9.22 -19.56
C ALA A 30 -4.27 -10.02 -18.32
N ARG A 31 -4.98 -11.14 -18.52
CA ARG A 31 -5.65 -11.95 -17.47
C ARG A 31 -4.81 -12.25 -16.21
N HIS A 32 -3.47 -12.30 -16.31
CA HIS A 32 -2.57 -12.53 -15.16
C HIS A 32 -2.25 -11.27 -14.33
N GLN A 33 -2.51 -10.06 -14.84
CA GLN A 33 -2.24 -8.77 -14.19
C GLN A 33 -3.45 -8.28 -13.36
N GLN A 34 -4.67 -8.69 -13.71
CA GLN A 34 -5.89 -8.28 -13.01
C GLN A 34 -5.94 -8.75 -11.55
N LEU A 35 -5.41 -9.95 -11.25
CA LEU A 35 -5.38 -10.48 -9.88
C LEU A 35 -4.54 -9.61 -8.94
N ILE A 36 -3.42 -9.08 -9.44
CA ILE A 36 -2.51 -8.28 -8.63
C ILE A 36 -2.97 -6.84 -8.54
N ILE A 37 -3.46 -6.26 -9.64
CA ILE A 37 -3.92 -4.87 -9.62
C ILE A 37 -5.17 -4.70 -8.76
N TYR A 38 -6.09 -5.67 -8.72
CA TYR A 38 -7.24 -5.60 -7.81
C TYR A 38 -6.88 -5.93 -6.36
N SER A 39 -5.90 -6.81 -6.11
CA SER A 39 -5.28 -6.88 -4.79
C SER A 39 -4.68 -5.52 -4.45
N LEU A 40 -3.82 -4.92 -5.28
CA LEU A 40 -3.15 -3.62 -5.08
C LEU A 40 -4.10 -2.40 -4.96
N ILE A 41 -5.30 -2.44 -5.56
CA ILE A 41 -6.30 -1.35 -5.56
C ILE A 41 -7.21 -1.42 -4.32
N TRP A 42 -7.52 -2.62 -3.79
CA TRP A 42 -8.41 -2.78 -2.63
C TRP A 42 -7.68 -3.20 -1.34
N VAL A 43 -6.66 -4.03 -1.46
CA VAL A 43 -5.56 -4.15 -0.49
C VAL A 43 -4.50 -3.20 -1.01
N PHE A 44 -4.51 -1.94 -0.62
CA PHE A 44 -3.45 -0.99 -0.95
C PHE A 44 -2.06 -1.54 -0.56
N ILE A 45 -1.52 -2.43 -1.37
CA ILE A 45 -0.13 -2.78 -1.45
C ILE A 45 0.39 -1.65 -2.34
N GLN A 46 0.62 -0.48 -1.74
CA GLN A 46 1.75 0.28 -2.27
C GLN A 46 2.90 -0.71 -2.21
N PRO A 47 3.57 -1.03 -3.33
CA PRO A 47 4.83 -1.71 -3.20
C PRO A 47 5.70 -0.73 -2.42
N CYS A 48 5.94 -1.03 -1.13
CA CYS A 48 6.85 -0.28 -0.27
C CYS A 48 8.25 -0.53 -0.83
N ILE A 49 8.59 0.28 -1.80
CA ILE A 49 9.81 0.17 -2.57
C ILE A 49 10.78 1.20 -1.98
N LEU A 50 11.72 0.72 -1.18
CA LEU A 50 12.71 1.56 -0.49
C LEU A 50 14.11 1.00 -0.67
N LYS A 51 15.07 1.90 -0.89
CA LYS A 51 16.51 1.65 -0.86
C LYS A 51 17.06 1.97 0.53
N THR A 52 17.92 1.11 1.05
CA THR A 52 18.33 1.10 2.46
C THR A 52 19.64 1.86 2.72
N ARG A 53 19.68 2.60 3.83
CA ARG A 53 20.91 3.05 4.53
C ARG A 53 20.76 2.72 6.00
N GLY A 54 21.80 2.12 6.59
CA GLY A 54 21.83 1.75 8.00
C GLY A 54 22.36 2.85 8.92
N ALA A 55 21.83 2.92 10.13
CA ALA A 55 22.52 3.30 11.36
C ALA A 55 21.64 2.84 12.54
N GLY A 56 22.21 2.04 13.44
CA GLY A 56 21.53 1.57 14.64
C GLY A 56 21.58 2.57 15.78
N HIS A 57 20.63 2.47 16.71
CA HIS A 57 20.86 2.47 18.14
C HIS A 57 19.66 1.86 18.88
N THR A 58 19.98 1.24 20.00
CA THR A 58 19.18 0.37 20.87
C THR A 58 18.15 1.14 21.68
N ALA A 59 16.95 0.58 21.85
CA ALA A 59 16.00 1.03 22.86
C ALA A 59 15.64 -0.16 23.77
N ASP A 60 15.80 0.07 25.07
CA ASP A 60 15.55 -0.87 26.15
C ASP A 60 14.06 -1.20 26.27
N PHE A 61 13.76 -2.48 26.48
CA PHE A 61 12.41 -2.98 26.73
C PHE A 61 12.02 -2.70 28.19
N CYS A 62 10.99 -1.88 28.39
CA CYS A 62 10.27 -1.81 29.66
C CYS A 62 9.08 -2.78 29.60
N VAL A 63 9.16 -3.85 30.41
CA VAL A 63 8.10 -4.83 30.65
C VAL A 63 7.04 -4.17 31.54
N ILE A 64 5.79 -4.10 31.08
CA ILE A 64 4.66 -3.72 31.94
C ILE A 64 4.07 -5.00 32.52
N GLN A 65 4.22 -5.16 33.84
CA GLN A 65 3.69 -6.23 34.66
C GLN A 65 2.39 -5.79 35.35
N GLU A 66 1.45 -6.75 35.42
CA GLU A 66 0.30 -6.91 36.34
C GLU A 66 -0.93 -5.99 36.24
N LEU A 67 -2.05 -6.59 35.82
CA LEU A 67 -3.42 -6.14 36.15
C LEU A 67 -3.96 -6.98 37.30
N ALA A 68 -4.46 -6.29 38.33
CA ALA A 68 -4.99 -6.85 39.58
C ALA A 68 -6.22 -7.77 39.38
N PRO A 69 -6.45 -8.75 40.29
CA PRO A 69 -7.58 -9.68 40.18
C PRO A 69 -8.88 -9.01 40.66
N VAL A 70 -9.84 -8.84 39.75
CA VAL A 70 -11.23 -8.50 40.11
C VAL A 70 -11.98 -9.80 40.39
N SER A 71 -12.32 -10.03 41.65
CA SER A 71 -13.12 -11.16 42.10
C SER A 71 -14.60 -10.95 41.76
N THR A 72 -15.04 -11.45 40.61
CA THR A 72 -16.49 -11.54 40.29
C THR A 72 -16.89 -13.00 40.27
N ARG A 73 -17.69 -13.42 41.26
CA ARG A 73 -18.32 -14.75 41.31
C ARG A 73 -19.24 -14.92 40.09
N PHE A 74 -18.75 -15.55 39.03
CA PHE A 74 -19.59 -16.06 37.95
C PHE A 74 -20.34 -17.30 38.45
N ARG A 75 -21.67 -17.21 38.59
CA ARG A 75 -22.53 -18.39 38.60
C ARG A 75 -22.38 -19.05 37.23
N LEU A 76 -21.79 -20.23 37.16
CA LEU A 76 -21.90 -21.10 35.99
C LEU A 76 -23.38 -21.47 35.83
N ALA A 77 -24.11 -20.71 35.00
CA ALA A 77 -25.25 -21.27 34.32
C ALA A 77 -24.70 -22.41 33.44
N ARG A 78 -25.19 -23.63 33.66
CA ARG A 78 -24.96 -24.77 32.75
C ARG A 78 -25.44 -24.37 31.35
N ARG A 79 -24.55 -23.82 30.53
CA ARG A 79 -24.78 -23.75 29.09
C ARG A 79 -24.72 -25.17 28.58
N SER A 80 -25.83 -25.62 28.00
CA SER A 80 -25.89 -26.83 27.19
C SER A 80 -24.69 -26.80 26.24
N VAL A 81 -23.80 -27.78 26.38
CA VAL A 81 -22.74 -28.02 25.40
C VAL A 81 -23.46 -28.31 24.10
N MET A 82 -23.39 -27.40 23.12
CA MET A 82 -23.92 -27.67 21.79
C MET A 82 -23.34 -29.00 21.32
N SER A 83 -24.22 -29.94 20.95
CA SER A 83 -23.83 -31.20 20.32
C SER A 83 -22.89 -30.90 19.15
N GLY A 84 -21.74 -31.59 19.07
CA GLY A 84 -20.72 -31.34 18.04
C GLY A 84 -21.22 -31.48 16.60
N LYS A 85 -22.40 -32.08 16.38
CA LYS A 85 -23.07 -32.11 15.07
C LYS A 85 -23.69 -30.77 14.68
N ALA A 86 -24.27 -30.03 15.65
CA ALA A 86 -24.88 -28.72 15.40
C ALA A 86 -23.84 -27.62 15.12
N SER A 87 -22.66 -27.71 15.74
CA SER A 87 -21.56 -26.76 15.50
C SER A 87 -20.90 -26.94 14.13
N VAL A 88 -20.78 -28.18 13.64
CA VAL A 88 -20.21 -28.45 12.31
C VAL A 88 -21.18 -28.02 11.19
N ALA A 89 -22.48 -28.21 11.40
CA ALA A 89 -23.49 -27.76 10.45
C ALA A 89 -23.42 -26.24 10.22
N MET A 90 -23.35 -25.45 11.30
CA MET A 90 -23.22 -23.99 11.24
C MET A 90 -22.02 -23.53 10.39
N LEU A 91 -20.87 -24.20 10.50
CA LEU A 91 -19.65 -23.83 9.76
C LEU A 91 -19.73 -24.13 8.25
N GLN A 92 -20.71 -24.93 7.81
CA GLN A 92 -20.88 -25.33 6.41
C GLN A 92 -22.09 -24.67 5.74
N GLU A 93 -22.91 -23.96 6.51
CA GLU A 93 -24.07 -23.24 5.98
C GLU A 93 -23.64 -22.09 5.07
N THR A 94 -24.41 -21.89 3.99
CA THR A 94 -24.24 -20.69 3.17
C THR A 94 -24.64 -19.45 3.95
N LEU A 95 -24.07 -18.30 3.59
CA LEU A 95 -24.42 -17.00 4.20
C LEU A 95 -25.93 -16.72 4.18
N ALA A 96 -26.65 -17.12 3.12
CA ALA A 96 -28.09 -16.89 3.02
C ALA A 96 -28.92 -17.64 4.08
N VAL A 97 -28.41 -18.76 4.59
CA VAL A 97 -29.05 -19.56 5.64
C VAL A 97 -28.57 -19.12 7.01
N ASN A 98 -27.26 -18.94 7.16
CA ASN A 98 -26.64 -18.63 8.44
C ASN A 98 -26.92 -17.19 8.91
N ASP A 99 -26.88 -16.22 7.99
CA ASP A 99 -27.12 -14.80 8.24
C ASP A 99 -27.89 -14.15 7.07
N PRO A 100 -29.23 -14.33 7.04
CA PRO A 100 -30.08 -13.78 5.98
C PRO A 100 -30.09 -12.25 5.95
N GLU A 101 -29.83 -11.58 7.08
CA GLU A 101 -29.81 -10.11 7.16
C GLU A 101 -28.59 -9.54 6.41
N ILE A 102 -27.39 -10.06 6.70
CA ILE A 102 -26.17 -9.67 5.97
C ILE A 102 -26.28 -10.05 4.49
N TYR A 103 -26.82 -11.23 4.18
CA TYR A 103 -27.03 -11.63 2.80
C TYR A 103 -27.92 -10.64 2.04
N GLN A 104 -28.99 -10.14 2.66
CA GLN A 104 -29.88 -9.17 2.05
C GLN A 104 -29.20 -7.80 1.87
N ILE A 105 -28.37 -7.36 2.83
CA ILE A 105 -27.57 -6.14 2.70
C ILE A 105 -26.61 -6.23 1.51
N ILE A 106 -25.91 -7.35 1.34
CA ILE A 106 -24.99 -7.57 0.19
C ILE A 106 -25.76 -7.55 -1.13
N LYS A 107 -26.96 -8.14 -1.19
CA LYS A 107 -27.82 -8.07 -2.38
C LYS A 107 -28.26 -6.64 -2.70
N ASN A 108 -28.59 -5.86 -1.69
CA ASN A 108 -28.96 -4.46 -1.87
C ASN A 108 -27.78 -3.63 -2.38
N GLU A 109 -26.56 -3.83 -1.85
CA GLU A 109 -25.36 -3.14 -2.33
C GLU A 109 -25.01 -3.54 -3.78
N LYS A 110 -25.10 -4.82 -4.10
CA LYS A 110 -24.95 -5.30 -5.49
C LYS A 110 -25.96 -4.65 -6.43
N ASN A 111 -27.18 -4.40 -5.97
CA ASN A 111 -28.21 -3.71 -6.76
C ASN A 111 -27.87 -2.23 -6.94
N ARG A 112 -27.39 -1.55 -5.88
CA ARG A 112 -26.94 -0.15 -5.93
C ARG A 112 -25.84 0.03 -6.97
N GLN A 113 -24.77 -0.79 -6.89
CA GLN A 113 -23.64 -0.75 -7.83
C GLN A 113 -24.04 -1.01 -9.28
N ARG A 114 -25.06 -1.86 -9.51
CA ARG A 114 -25.55 -2.17 -10.88
C ARG A 114 -26.30 -1.03 -11.54
N HIS A 115 -26.94 -0.18 -10.75
CA HIS A 115 -27.81 0.88 -11.26
C HIS A 115 -27.26 2.28 -11.02
N GLY A 116 -26.13 2.40 -10.31
CA GLY A 116 -25.40 3.65 -10.07
C GLY A 116 -24.39 3.98 -11.17
N LEU A 117 -24.16 5.27 -11.38
CA LEU A 117 -23.01 5.77 -12.14
C LEU A 117 -21.88 6.06 -11.16
N GLU A 118 -20.98 5.09 -10.98
CA GLU A 118 -19.84 5.24 -10.06
C GLU A 118 -18.75 6.12 -10.68
N LEU A 119 -18.66 7.36 -10.21
CA LEU A 119 -17.70 8.38 -10.67
C LEU A 119 -16.65 8.74 -9.60
N ILE A 120 -16.62 8.01 -8.49
CA ILE A 120 -15.61 8.18 -7.44
C ILE A 120 -14.29 7.59 -7.96
N ALA A 121 -13.29 8.45 -8.15
CA ALA A 121 -12.02 8.08 -8.82
C ALA A 121 -11.21 6.98 -8.12
N SER A 122 -11.45 6.74 -6.82
CA SER A 122 -10.80 5.69 -6.04
C SER A 122 -11.55 4.36 -6.04
N GLU A 123 -12.76 4.30 -6.60
CA GLU A 123 -13.56 3.07 -6.63
C GLU A 123 -13.37 2.29 -7.94
N ASN A 124 -13.49 0.96 -7.84
CA ASN A 124 -13.42 0.06 -8.99
C ASN A 124 -14.05 -1.31 -8.64
N PHE A 125 -14.44 -2.08 -9.66
CA PHE A 125 -15.07 -3.40 -9.50
C PHE A 125 -14.08 -4.54 -9.66
N ALA A 126 -13.79 -5.26 -8.57
CA ALA A 126 -12.88 -6.41 -8.61
C ALA A 126 -13.35 -7.54 -9.53
N SER A 127 -12.40 -8.18 -10.21
CA SER A 127 -12.68 -9.38 -11.00
C SER A 127 -13.18 -10.52 -10.09
N LYS A 128 -14.06 -11.38 -10.64
CA LYS A 128 -14.58 -12.54 -9.90
C LYS A 128 -13.46 -13.44 -9.35
N ALA A 129 -12.39 -13.64 -10.13
CA ALA A 129 -11.26 -14.46 -9.74
C ALA A 129 -10.55 -13.94 -8.48
N VAL A 130 -10.47 -12.62 -8.30
CA VAL A 130 -9.91 -12.00 -7.08
C VAL A 130 -10.80 -12.28 -5.89
N LEU A 131 -12.11 -12.07 -6.06
CA LEU A 131 -13.09 -12.30 -4.99
C LEU A 131 -13.16 -13.77 -4.57
N GLU A 132 -13.02 -14.71 -5.52
CA GLU A 132 -12.91 -16.14 -5.25
C GLU A 132 -11.67 -16.48 -4.40
N ALA A 133 -10.52 -15.87 -4.69
CA ALA A 133 -9.30 -16.07 -3.91
C ALA A 133 -9.42 -15.51 -2.48
N MET A 134 -10.06 -14.34 -2.32
CA MET A 134 -10.27 -13.69 -1.01
C MET A 134 -11.16 -14.52 -0.06
N GLY A 135 -12.10 -15.31 -0.61
CA GLY A 135 -12.97 -16.21 0.15
C GLY A 135 -12.46 -17.65 0.28
N SER A 136 -11.19 -17.90 -0.02
CA SER A 136 -10.60 -19.25 0.03
C SER A 136 -10.07 -19.63 1.43
N CYS A 137 -9.67 -20.89 1.59
CA CYS A 137 -9.08 -21.42 2.83
C CYS A 137 -7.73 -20.78 3.21
N LEU A 138 -7.16 -19.91 2.37
CA LEU A 138 -5.95 -19.16 2.72
C LEU A 138 -6.18 -18.26 3.95
N ASN A 139 -7.43 -17.90 4.25
CA ASN A 139 -7.81 -17.13 5.44
C ASN A 139 -7.43 -17.85 6.75
N ASP A 140 -7.38 -19.19 6.74
CA ASP A 140 -7.18 -19.99 7.94
C ASP A 140 -5.72 -20.03 8.41
N LYS A 141 -4.76 -19.60 7.56
CA LYS A 141 -3.34 -19.86 7.80
C LYS A 141 -2.60 -18.66 8.41
N TYR A 142 -2.13 -18.86 9.64
CA TYR A 142 -1.19 -17.96 10.30
C TYR A 142 0.25 -18.20 9.83
N SER A 143 0.96 -17.14 9.40
CA SER A 143 2.24 -17.27 8.68
C SER A 143 3.23 -16.12 8.95
N GLU A 144 3.40 -15.73 10.22
CA GLU A 144 4.32 -14.67 10.60
C GLU A 144 5.76 -14.90 10.10
N GLY A 145 6.41 -13.81 9.71
CA GLY A 145 7.73 -13.79 9.10
C GLY A 145 7.67 -13.59 7.59
N TYR A 146 8.71 -14.05 6.90
CA TYR A 146 8.83 -13.98 5.44
C TYR A 146 9.08 -15.36 4.85
N PRO A 147 8.88 -15.57 3.54
CA PRO A 147 9.10 -16.86 2.90
C PRO A 147 10.51 -17.42 3.15
N GLY A 148 10.60 -18.61 3.74
CA GLY A 148 11.84 -19.28 4.15
C GLY A 148 12.35 -18.92 5.56
N LEU A 149 11.75 -17.91 6.20
CA LEU A 149 12.05 -17.44 7.55
C LEU A 149 10.75 -17.23 8.33
N ARG A 150 9.97 -18.30 8.46
CA ARG A 150 8.69 -18.31 9.19
C ARG A 150 8.91 -18.72 10.64
N TYR A 151 8.10 -18.16 11.54
CA TYR A 151 8.07 -18.59 12.94
C TYR A 151 7.32 -19.90 13.15
N TYR A 152 6.40 -20.24 12.23
CA TYR A 152 5.54 -21.44 12.31
C TYR A 152 5.73 -22.36 11.10
N GLY A 153 5.47 -23.66 11.31
CA GLY A 153 5.52 -24.69 10.27
C GLY A 153 4.26 -24.76 9.38
N GLY A 154 4.31 -25.58 8.33
CA GLY A 154 3.21 -25.85 7.40
C GLY A 154 2.87 -24.65 6.51
N THR A 155 3.89 -23.93 6.04
CA THR A 155 3.78 -22.68 5.27
C THR A 155 4.23 -22.86 3.82
N GLU A 156 4.39 -24.09 3.33
CA GLU A 156 4.95 -24.40 2.01
C GLU A 156 4.14 -23.74 0.88
N ASN A 157 2.81 -23.84 0.96
CA ASN A 157 1.89 -23.22 -0.01
C ASN A 157 1.79 -21.70 0.16
N ILE A 158 1.92 -21.19 1.40
CA ILE A 158 1.88 -19.75 1.68
C ILE A 158 3.16 -19.07 1.16
N ASP A 159 4.31 -19.72 1.34
CA ASP A 159 5.58 -19.26 0.79
C ASP A 159 5.56 -19.25 -0.74
N ALA A 160 5.00 -20.29 -1.37
CA ALA A 160 4.81 -20.32 -2.81
C ALA A 160 3.90 -19.17 -3.29
N LEU A 161 2.79 -18.92 -2.58
CA LEU A 161 1.87 -17.82 -2.85
C LEU A 161 2.55 -16.45 -2.74
N GLU A 162 3.23 -16.18 -1.62
CA GLU A 162 3.85 -14.89 -1.35
C GLU A 162 5.00 -14.62 -2.32
N ARG A 163 5.86 -15.60 -2.62
CA ARG A 163 6.93 -15.46 -3.63
C ARG A 163 6.35 -15.21 -5.01
N LEU A 164 5.25 -15.88 -5.38
CA LEU A 164 4.59 -15.64 -6.65
C LEU A 164 4.02 -14.21 -6.72
N CYS A 165 3.41 -13.73 -5.64
CA CYS A 165 2.89 -12.37 -5.53
C CYS A 165 4.01 -11.34 -5.68
N GLN A 166 5.11 -11.50 -4.92
CA GLN A 166 6.29 -10.64 -5.01
C GLN A 166 6.88 -10.60 -6.43
N LYS A 167 7.09 -11.78 -7.03
CA LYS A 167 7.61 -11.89 -8.40
C LYS A 167 6.71 -11.12 -9.38
N ARG A 168 5.42 -11.40 -9.37
CA ARG A 168 4.50 -10.77 -10.32
C ARG A 168 4.30 -9.27 -10.05
N ALA A 169 4.46 -8.82 -8.81
CA ALA A 169 4.46 -7.39 -8.47
C ALA A 169 5.67 -6.67 -9.08
N LEU A 170 6.86 -7.30 -9.11
CA LEU A 170 8.00 -6.75 -9.85
C LEU A 170 7.76 -6.80 -11.37
N ASP A 171 7.25 -7.92 -11.87
CA ASP A 171 7.01 -8.12 -13.31
C ASP A 171 5.99 -7.10 -13.87
N VAL A 172 4.89 -6.82 -13.16
CA VAL A 172 3.83 -5.92 -13.64
C VAL A 172 4.33 -4.48 -13.81
N TYR A 173 5.27 -4.05 -12.98
CA TYR A 173 5.94 -2.75 -13.08
C TYR A 173 7.24 -2.80 -13.88
N ARG A 174 7.59 -3.97 -14.44
CA ARG A 174 8.80 -4.18 -15.25
C ARG A 174 10.08 -3.81 -14.49
N LEU A 175 10.14 -4.18 -13.22
CA LEU A 175 11.24 -3.86 -12.32
C LEU A 175 12.29 -4.97 -12.33
N ASN A 176 13.57 -4.57 -12.35
CA ASN A 176 14.66 -5.52 -12.15
C ASN A 176 14.71 -5.96 -10.67
N LYS A 177 14.60 -7.27 -10.43
CA LYS A 177 14.66 -7.88 -9.09
C LYS A 177 15.97 -7.64 -8.34
N ASP A 178 17.07 -7.37 -9.06
CA ASP A 178 18.38 -7.12 -8.45
C ASP A 178 18.48 -5.68 -7.91
N GLU A 179 17.59 -4.81 -8.37
CA GLU A 179 17.52 -3.39 -8.00
C GLU A 179 16.34 -3.08 -7.08
N TRP A 180 15.27 -3.86 -7.19
CA TRP A 180 14.00 -3.60 -6.53
C TRP A 180 13.53 -4.83 -5.75
N GLY A 181 13.25 -4.60 -4.46
CA GLY A 181 12.48 -5.51 -3.62
C GLY A 181 11.03 -5.05 -3.50
N VAL A 182 10.16 -5.95 -3.05
CA VAL A 182 8.77 -5.62 -2.76
C VAL A 182 8.31 -6.34 -1.50
N ASN A 183 7.60 -5.60 -0.64
CA ASN A 183 6.83 -6.17 0.45
C ASN A 183 5.34 -6.15 0.07
N VAL A 184 4.69 -7.31 0.15
CA VAL A 184 3.27 -7.51 -0.22
C VAL A 184 2.36 -7.79 0.98
N GLN A 185 2.87 -7.58 2.20
CA GLN A 185 2.15 -7.80 3.46
C GLN A 185 1.39 -6.60 4.04
N PRO A 186 1.63 -5.31 3.66
CA PRO A 186 0.83 -4.21 4.20
C PRO A 186 -0.67 -4.40 3.98
N TYR A 187 -1.45 -4.28 5.05
CA TYR A 187 -2.90 -4.52 5.01
C TYR A 187 -3.67 -3.52 4.15
N SER A 188 -3.17 -2.29 4.07
CA SER A 188 -3.74 -1.20 3.29
C SER A 188 -2.71 -0.06 3.18
N GLY A 189 -3.08 1.07 2.57
CA GLY A 189 -2.14 2.06 2.03
C GLY A 189 -1.73 3.03 3.10
N SER A 190 -2.64 3.31 4.02
CA SER A 190 -2.34 4.04 5.24
C SER A 190 -1.28 3.31 6.09
N PRO A 191 -1.47 2.01 6.44
CA PRO A 191 -0.40 1.22 7.05
C PRO A 191 0.88 1.10 6.22
N ALA A 192 0.79 0.98 4.90
CA ALA A 192 1.97 0.87 4.02
C ALA A 192 2.85 2.13 4.11
N ASN A 193 2.24 3.31 3.92
CA ASN A 193 2.91 4.59 4.10
C ASN A 193 3.50 4.74 5.52
N PHE A 194 2.73 4.40 6.55
CA PHE A 194 3.19 4.52 7.93
C PHE A 194 4.39 3.59 8.20
N ALA A 195 4.38 2.35 7.70
CA ALA A 195 5.48 1.42 7.80
C ALA A 195 6.75 1.92 7.11
N VAL A 196 6.62 2.58 5.94
CA VAL A 196 7.73 3.28 5.28
C VAL A 196 8.31 4.33 6.21
N PHE A 197 7.49 5.23 6.76
CA PHE A 197 7.95 6.33 7.60
C PHE A 197 8.63 5.80 8.88
N THR A 198 8.05 4.81 9.54
CA THR A 198 8.65 4.16 10.70
C THR A 198 10.00 3.53 10.35
N GLY A 199 10.12 2.90 9.19
CA GLY A 199 11.34 2.23 8.75
C GLY A 199 12.50 3.15 8.38
N VAL A 200 12.23 4.33 7.79
CA VAL A 200 13.31 5.18 7.23
C VAL A 200 13.38 6.61 7.79
N VAL A 201 12.31 7.14 8.38
CA VAL A 201 12.28 8.51 8.92
C VAL A 201 12.59 8.50 10.43
N GLY A 202 11.99 7.55 11.15
CA GLY A 202 12.05 7.45 12.62
C GLY A 202 11.19 8.50 13.34
N PRO A 203 10.87 8.29 14.63
CA PRO A 203 10.00 9.19 15.40
C PRO A 203 10.50 10.65 15.39
N GLY A 204 9.58 11.61 15.23
CA GLY A 204 9.90 13.04 15.17
C GLY A 204 10.68 13.48 13.92
N GLY A 205 11.00 12.56 13.01
CA GLY A 205 11.65 12.91 11.75
C GLY A 205 10.72 13.71 10.83
N ARG A 206 11.32 14.49 9.94
CA ARG A 206 10.62 15.49 9.11
C ARG A 206 10.13 14.91 7.79
N ILE A 207 8.86 15.13 7.46
CA ILE A 207 8.22 14.66 6.22
C ILE A 207 7.57 15.84 5.49
N MET A 208 7.69 15.88 4.16
CA MET A 208 6.92 16.80 3.33
C MET A 208 6.02 16.04 2.35
N GLY A 209 4.75 16.42 2.30
CA GLY A 209 3.74 15.87 1.39
C GLY A 209 2.84 16.97 0.83
N LEU A 210 2.07 16.68 -0.22
CA LEU A 210 1.11 17.64 -0.78
C LEU A 210 0.02 17.94 0.27
N ASP A 211 -0.32 19.22 0.42
CA ASP A 211 -1.38 19.64 1.35
C ASP A 211 -2.70 18.94 1.02
N LEU A 212 -3.47 18.56 2.06
CA LEU A 212 -4.70 17.79 1.88
C LEU A 212 -5.73 18.54 1.00
N PRO A 213 -6.00 19.85 1.21
CA PRO A 213 -6.92 20.61 0.36
C PRO A 213 -6.42 20.81 -1.07
N ASP A 214 -5.11 20.70 -1.30
CA ASP A 214 -4.48 20.87 -2.61
C ASP A 214 -4.36 19.53 -3.37
N GLY A 215 -5.00 18.47 -2.86
CA GLY A 215 -5.09 17.16 -3.52
C GLY A 215 -4.20 16.07 -2.93
N GLY A 216 -3.56 16.32 -1.78
CA GLY A 216 -2.79 15.33 -1.03
C GLY A 216 -3.65 14.21 -0.42
N HIS A 217 -3.03 13.38 0.41
CA HIS A 217 -3.72 12.33 1.17
C HIS A 217 -3.46 12.48 2.68
N LEU A 218 -4.40 12.04 3.52
CA LEU A 218 -4.30 12.13 4.98
C LEU A 218 -2.99 11.52 5.52
N THR A 219 -2.51 10.43 4.91
CA THR A 219 -1.30 9.73 5.33
C THR A 219 -0.02 10.50 5.04
N HIS A 220 -0.06 11.52 4.19
CA HIS A 220 1.11 12.33 3.85
C HIS A 220 1.42 13.38 4.93
N GLY A 221 0.54 13.51 5.93
CA GLY A 221 0.62 14.48 7.01
C GLY A 221 -0.53 15.48 6.89
N PHE A 222 -1.33 15.59 7.94
CA PHE A 222 -2.41 16.57 8.02
C PHE A 222 -2.64 17.03 9.45
N PHE A 223 -2.61 18.35 9.63
CA PHE A 223 -2.85 19.03 10.89
C PHE A 223 -3.47 20.40 10.62
N THR A 224 -4.23 20.90 11.58
CA THR A 224 -4.74 22.26 11.64
C THR A 224 -3.90 23.07 12.63
N PRO A 225 -4.07 24.41 12.71
CA PRO A 225 -3.38 25.22 13.73
C PRO A 225 -3.62 24.75 15.16
N THR A 226 -4.70 24.01 15.42
CA THR A 226 -5.10 23.58 16.76
C THR A 226 -4.93 22.08 17.01
N LYS A 227 -4.81 21.25 15.97
CA LYS A 227 -4.83 19.78 16.13
C LYS A 227 -4.08 19.04 15.03
N LYS A 228 -3.24 18.08 15.45
CA LYS A 228 -2.69 17.04 14.56
C LYS A 228 -3.79 15.99 14.30
N ILE A 229 -4.19 15.82 13.05
CA ILE A 229 -5.32 14.94 12.67
C ILE A 229 -4.81 13.58 12.20
N SER A 230 -3.83 13.59 11.31
CA SER A 230 -3.21 12.36 10.81
C SER A 230 -2.23 11.78 11.83
N ALA A 231 -2.21 10.46 11.97
CA ALA A 231 -1.19 9.76 12.74
C ALA A 231 0.22 10.11 12.25
N THR A 232 0.41 10.35 10.95
CA THR A 232 1.69 10.80 10.40
C THR A 232 2.15 12.10 11.07
N SER A 233 1.27 13.09 11.23
CA SER A 233 1.62 14.37 11.88
C SER A 233 1.77 14.25 13.40
N VAL A 234 1.18 13.21 14.01
CA VAL A 234 1.34 12.92 15.45
C VAL A 234 2.72 12.34 15.74
N PHE A 235 3.15 11.33 14.97
CA PHE A 235 4.40 10.60 15.22
C PHE A 235 5.62 11.17 14.48
N PHE A 236 5.40 11.95 13.43
CA PHE A 236 6.43 12.61 12.62
C PHE A 236 6.12 14.11 12.52
N GLU A 237 7.15 14.91 12.22
CA GLU A 237 6.97 16.34 11.98
C GLU A 237 6.70 16.57 10.49
N SER A 238 5.43 16.80 10.14
CA SER A 238 5.01 17.02 8.76
C SER A 238 4.93 18.51 8.42
N MET A 239 5.37 18.90 7.22
CA MET A 239 5.10 20.24 6.65
C MET A 239 4.60 20.10 5.21
N PRO A 240 3.43 20.66 4.86
CA PRO A 240 2.90 20.50 3.52
C PRO A 240 3.65 21.35 2.49
N TYR A 241 3.70 20.86 1.25
CA TYR A 241 3.90 21.71 0.07
C TYR A 241 2.57 21.87 -0.67
N LYS A 242 2.45 22.94 -1.46
CA LYS A 242 1.17 23.41 -1.99
C LYS A 242 1.13 23.47 -3.51
N ALA A 243 -0.08 23.52 -4.04
CA ALA A 243 -0.33 23.91 -5.42
C ALA A 243 -0.37 25.44 -5.53
N ASN A 244 0.10 25.95 -6.66
CA ASN A 244 -0.10 27.31 -7.08
C ASN A 244 -1.59 27.51 -7.42
N GLN A 245 -2.27 28.37 -6.66
CA GLN A 245 -3.73 28.55 -6.74
C GLN A 245 -4.20 29.15 -8.09
N THR A 246 -3.32 29.82 -8.84
CA THR A 246 -3.65 30.38 -10.15
C THR A 246 -3.58 29.32 -11.25
N THR A 247 -2.60 28.44 -11.20
CA THR A 247 -2.37 27.42 -12.25
C THR A 247 -2.99 26.06 -11.92
N GLY A 248 -3.26 25.80 -10.64
CA GLY A 248 -3.64 24.49 -10.12
C GLY A 248 -2.53 23.44 -10.18
N LEU A 249 -1.27 23.85 -10.41
CA LEU A 249 -0.12 22.96 -10.49
C LEU A 249 0.67 22.98 -9.18
N ILE A 250 1.37 21.88 -8.85
CA ILE A 250 2.29 21.88 -7.71
C ILE A 250 3.34 23.00 -7.90
N ASP A 251 3.53 23.82 -6.86
CA ASP A 251 4.54 24.86 -6.87
C ASP A 251 5.90 24.27 -6.46
N TYR A 252 6.61 23.74 -7.45
CA TYR A 252 7.89 23.05 -7.23
C TYR A 252 9.00 23.98 -6.73
N ASP A 253 8.95 25.27 -7.10
CA ASP A 253 9.95 26.24 -6.67
C ASP A 253 9.76 26.60 -5.20
N LYS A 254 8.50 26.80 -4.77
CA LYS A 254 8.20 26.99 -3.35
C LYS A 254 8.45 25.72 -2.54
N LEU A 255 8.18 24.54 -3.10
CA LEU A 255 8.57 23.27 -2.48
C LEU A 255 10.09 23.22 -2.26
N GLU A 256 10.90 23.58 -3.25
CA GLU A 256 12.36 23.57 -3.12
C GLU A 256 12.83 24.55 -2.02
N GLU A 257 12.37 25.80 -2.05
CA GLU A 257 12.70 26.81 -1.03
C GLU A 257 12.38 26.30 0.38
N ASN A 258 11.15 25.81 0.57
CA ASN A 258 10.69 25.32 1.87
C ASN A 258 11.44 24.06 2.30
N ALA A 259 11.79 23.16 1.38
CA ALA A 259 12.55 21.95 1.69
C ALA A 259 13.97 22.27 2.17
N MET A 260 14.59 23.34 1.65
CA MET A 260 15.92 23.79 2.11
C MET A 260 15.90 24.37 3.53
N LEU A 261 14.77 24.97 3.94
CA LEU A 261 14.59 25.49 5.29
C LEU A 261 14.16 24.39 6.27
N PHE A 262 13.19 23.57 5.87
CA PHE A 262 12.61 22.54 6.72
C PHE A 262 13.46 21.28 6.82
N ARG A 263 14.35 21.00 5.86
CA ARG A 263 15.25 19.83 5.86
C ARG A 263 14.50 18.51 6.12
N PRO A 264 13.55 18.13 5.23
CA PRO A 264 12.84 16.87 5.37
C PRO A 264 13.80 15.69 5.27
N LYS A 265 13.52 14.61 6.00
CA LYS A 265 14.16 13.30 5.75
C LYS A 265 13.52 12.58 4.57
N LEU A 266 12.25 12.86 4.29
CA LEU A 266 11.47 12.22 3.25
C LEU A 266 10.49 13.20 2.61
N ILE A 267 10.48 13.24 1.28
CA ILE A 267 9.51 13.98 0.46
C ILE A 267 8.61 12.96 -0.21
N ILE A 268 7.29 13.15 -0.11
CA ILE A 268 6.28 12.30 -0.71
C ILE A 268 5.86 12.92 -2.04
N ALA A 269 5.93 12.13 -3.12
CA ALA A 269 5.41 12.46 -4.44
C ALA A 269 4.17 11.58 -4.70
N GLY A 270 3.02 12.01 -4.19
CA GLY A 270 1.75 11.32 -4.34
C GLY A 270 0.55 12.23 -4.14
N MET A 271 -0.61 11.76 -4.55
CA MET A 271 -1.84 12.54 -4.57
C MET A 271 -3.09 11.65 -4.54
N SER A 272 -4.20 12.23 -4.07
CA SER A 272 -5.55 11.66 -4.20
C SER A 272 -6.40 12.41 -5.22
N CYS A 273 -6.25 13.73 -5.30
CA CYS A 273 -7.06 14.59 -6.15
C CYS A 273 -6.20 15.63 -6.87
N TYR A 274 -5.40 15.17 -7.83
CA TYR A 274 -4.56 16.03 -8.66
C TYR A 274 -4.61 15.54 -10.12
N SER A 275 -5.02 16.39 -11.06
CA SER A 275 -5.34 15.93 -12.43
C SER A 275 -4.14 15.90 -13.39
N ARG A 276 -2.94 16.22 -12.90
CA ARG A 276 -1.71 16.31 -13.71
C ARG A 276 -0.68 15.28 -13.27
N HIS A 277 0.29 15.00 -14.14
CA HIS A 277 1.44 14.20 -13.77
C HIS A 277 2.33 14.96 -12.79
N ILE A 278 2.81 14.26 -11.77
CA ILE A 278 3.86 14.77 -10.90
C ILE A 278 5.17 14.78 -11.69
N ASP A 279 5.92 15.88 -11.62
CA ASP A 279 7.26 15.96 -12.18
C ASP A 279 8.25 15.26 -11.23
N TYR A 280 8.35 13.94 -11.38
CA TYR A 280 9.25 13.12 -10.57
C TYR A 280 10.73 13.50 -10.73
N LYS A 281 11.13 14.05 -11.90
CA LYS A 281 12.50 14.51 -12.11
C LYS A 281 12.78 15.74 -11.25
N ARG A 282 11.85 16.70 -11.22
CA ARG A 282 11.94 17.88 -10.35
C ARG A 282 11.90 17.50 -8.87
N MET A 283 10.99 16.60 -8.48
CA MET A 283 10.91 16.09 -7.10
C MET A 283 12.21 15.40 -6.66
N ARG A 284 12.81 14.57 -7.52
CA ARG A 284 14.09 13.90 -7.25
C ARG A 284 15.22 14.91 -7.06
N ALA A 285 15.32 15.90 -7.93
CA ALA A 285 16.34 16.95 -7.82
C ALA A 285 16.24 17.71 -6.48
N ILE A 286 15.01 18.04 -6.03
CA ILE A 286 14.78 18.70 -4.74
C ILE A 286 15.19 17.79 -3.58
N ALA A 287 14.74 16.53 -3.61
CA ALA A 287 15.09 15.55 -2.58
C ALA A 287 16.61 15.32 -2.50
N ASP A 288 17.30 15.26 -3.64
CA ASP A 288 18.78 15.16 -3.68
C ASP A 288 19.43 16.39 -3.04
N LYS A 289 18.96 17.59 -3.39
CA LYS A 289 19.52 18.85 -2.90
C LYS A 289 19.42 19.00 -1.39
N CYS A 290 18.33 18.55 -0.78
CA CYS A 290 18.14 18.62 0.68
C CYS A 290 18.59 17.34 1.43
N GLY A 291 19.05 16.30 0.72
CA GLY A 291 19.47 15.03 1.28
C GLY A 291 18.33 14.13 1.77
N ALA A 292 17.12 14.31 1.24
CA ALA A 292 15.93 13.54 1.57
C ALA A 292 15.77 12.28 0.70
N LEU A 293 15.05 11.30 1.23
CA LEU A 293 14.46 10.24 0.44
C LEU A 293 13.26 10.77 -0.36
N LEU A 294 13.02 10.20 -1.54
CA LEU A 294 11.83 10.45 -2.32
C LEU A 294 10.93 9.21 -2.28
N HIS A 295 9.71 9.39 -1.80
CA HIS A 295 8.71 8.33 -1.68
C HIS A 295 7.56 8.60 -2.64
N ALA A 296 7.33 7.73 -3.62
CA ALA A 296 6.22 7.87 -4.56
C ALA A 296 4.99 7.11 -4.02
N ASP A 297 3.93 7.85 -3.69
CA ASP A 297 2.62 7.25 -3.42
C ASP A 297 1.77 7.30 -4.68
N MET A 298 1.73 6.17 -5.38
CA MET A 298 1.06 6.02 -6.67
C MET A 298 -0.32 5.34 -6.57
N ALA A 299 -0.97 5.35 -5.40
CA ALA A 299 -2.23 4.62 -5.17
C ALA A 299 -3.27 4.82 -6.30
N HIS A 300 -3.56 6.08 -6.65
CA HIS A 300 -4.54 6.43 -7.69
C HIS A 300 -4.12 6.11 -9.13
N ILE A 301 -2.83 5.98 -9.40
CA ILE A 301 -2.30 5.84 -10.77
C ILE A 301 -1.60 4.51 -11.01
N SER A 302 -1.56 3.62 -10.01
CA SER A 302 -0.86 2.33 -10.04
C SER A 302 -1.20 1.48 -11.26
N GLY A 303 -2.51 1.33 -11.58
CA GLY A 303 -2.99 0.65 -12.78
C GLY A 303 -2.56 1.32 -14.08
N LEU A 304 -2.53 2.65 -14.13
CA LEU A 304 -2.08 3.41 -15.31
C LEU A 304 -0.57 3.26 -15.54
N VAL A 305 0.22 3.24 -14.45
CA VAL A 305 1.67 2.96 -14.51
C VAL A 305 1.91 1.53 -14.97
N ALA A 306 1.19 0.55 -14.41
CA ALA A 306 1.28 -0.85 -14.80
C ALA A 306 0.95 -1.05 -16.29
N ALA A 307 -0.11 -0.41 -16.79
CA ALA A 307 -0.52 -0.44 -18.18
C ALA A 307 0.37 0.36 -19.14
N ASP A 308 1.34 1.12 -18.62
CA ASP A 308 2.27 1.94 -19.40
C ASP A 308 1.59 3.06 -20.22
N VAL A 309 0.48 3.60 -19.72
CA VAL A 309 -0.30 4.66 -20.40
C VAL A 309 0.01 6.06 -19.87
N ILE A 310 0.83 6.16 -18.83
CA ILE A 310 1.35 7.42 -18.26
C ILE A 310 2.86 7.30 -18.00
N PRO A 311 3.59 8.42 -17.83
CA PRO A 311 5.02 8.37 -17.55
C PRO A 311 5.38 7.44 -16.38
N ARG A 312 6.41 6.61 -16.58
CA ARG A 312 6.84 5.63 -15.58
C ARG A 312 7.48 6.32 -14.39
N THR A 313 6.85 6.18 -13.22
CA THR A 313 7.36 6.62 -11.92
C THR A 313 8.73 6.02 -11.59
N PHE A 314 8.92 4.73 -11.84
CA PHE A 314 10.15 4.01 -11.47
C PHE A 314 11.36 4.30 -12.36
N ARG A 315 11.16 4.75 -13.60
CA ARG A 315 12.28 5.06 -14.52
C ARG A 315 12.97 6.38 -14.18
N THR A 316 12.23 7.32 -13.58
CA THR A 316 12.70 8.65 -13.16
C THR A 316 13.12 8.71 -11.69
N LEU A 317 13.03 7.58 -10.97
CA LEU A 317 13.65 7.36 -9.67
C LEU A 317 14.95 6.54 -9.85
N PRO A 318 15.98 7.02 -10.57
CA PRO A 318 17.22 6.28 -10.68
C PRO A 318 17.90 6.20 -9.31
N HIS A 319 18.61 5.09 -9.17
CA HIS A 319 19.41 4.68 -8.04
C HIS A 319 20.51 5.67 -7.71
N CYS A 320 20.57 6.09 -6.44
CA CYS A 320 21.72 6.73 -5.81
C CYS A 320 22.17 8.10 -6.33
N HIS A 321 22.59 8.90 -5.35
CA HIS A 321 23.50 10.01 -5.50
C HIS A 321 24.81 9.60 -6.19
N ASN A 322 25.40 10.59 -6.87
CA ASN A 322 26.73 10.69 -7.48
C ASN A 322 26.84 10.28 -8.96
N TYR A 323 26.80 11.32 -9.82
CA TYR A 323 27.74 11.48 -10.93
C TYR A 323 29.17 11.19 -10.44
N ASP A 324 29.97 10.52 -11.28
CA ASP A 324 31.44 10.39 -11.20
C ASP A 324 32.04 10.06 -9.82
N SER A 325 32.24 8.76 -9.54
CA SER A 325 33.47 8.31 -8.86
C SER A 325 33.62 6.80 -8.97
N GLN A 326 34.76 6.40 -9.51
CA GLN A 326 35.28 5.04 -9.51
C GLN A 326 35.63 4.63 -8.07
N ASP A 327 34.69 4.06 -7.31
CA ASP A 327 35.04 3.33 -6.08
C ASP A 327 34.06 2.15 -5.85
N PRO A 328 34.45 0.92 -6.23
CA PRO A 328 33.62 -0.28 -6.08
C PRO A 328 33.43 -0.76 -4.64
N SER A 329 34.10 -0.17 -3.65
CA SER A 329 34.24 -0.75 -2.30
C SER A 329 33.03 -0.58 -1.37
N ARG A 330 31.99 0.17 -1.77
CA ARG A 330 30.82 0.48 -0.91
C ARG A 330 29.60 -0.41 -1.12
N CYS A 331 29.66 -1.40 -2.02
CA CYS A 331 28.50 -2.20 -2.42
C CYS A 331 28.23 -3.45 -1.53
N SER A 332 29.12 -3.81 -0.60
CA SER A 332 29.16 -5.16 -0.01
C SER A 332 28.40 -5.39 1.31
N ARG A 333 27.60 -4.45 1.82
CA ARG A 333 27.14 -4.51 3.24
C ARG A 333 25.70 -4.97 3.50
N TRP A 334 24.92 -5.42 2.50
CA TRP A 334 23.52 -5.82 2.72
C TRP A 334 23.27 -7.32 2.90
N ASN A 335 24.13 -8.20 2.38
CA ASN A 335 23.98 -9.66 2.59
C ASN A 335 24.08 -10.05 4.07
N ASP A 336 24.83 -9.29 4.88
CA ASP A 336 24.99 -9.57 6.30
C ASP A 336 23.77 -9.19 7.16
N PHE A 337 22.94 -8.23 6.75
CA PHE A 337 21.78 -7.82 7.58
C PHE A 337 20.64 -8.84 7.55
N LEU A 338 20.50 -9.57 6.43
CA LEU A 338 19.54 -10.68 6.31
C LEU A 338 20.11 -12.05 6.69
N GLN A 339 21.44 -12.25 6.63
CA GLN A 339 22.05 -13.56 6.91
C GLN A 339 22.76 -13.66 8.28
N ASN A 340 23.06 -12.55 8.96
CA ASN A 340 23.99 -12.54 10.10
C ASN A 340 23.40 -12.07 11.44
N ARG A 341 22.12 -12.40 11.72
CA ARG A 341 21.74 -12.64 13.13
C ARG A 341 22.17 -14.06 13.50
N ARG A 342 23.40 -14.18 14.00
CA ARG A 342 23.84 -15.38 14.74
C ARG A 342 22.75 -15.73 15.76
N ARG A 343 22.34 -17.01 15.73
CA ARG A 343 21.43 -17.65 16.68
C ARG A 343 21.72 -17.20 18.12
N PRO A 344 20.73 -16.77 18.91
CA PRO A 344 20.70 -17.18 20.30
C PRO A 344 20.44 -18.69 20.31
N GLN A 345 21.38 -19.47 20.85
CA GLN A 345 21.08 -20.85 21.19
C GLN A 345 20.00 -20.82 22.29
N PHE A 346 18.74 -21.00 21.91
CA PHE A 346 17.73 -21.38 22.88
C PHE A 346 17.96 -22.85 23.21
N GLY A 347 18.38 -23.10 24.44
CA GLY A 347 18.53 -24.44 25.00
C GLY A 347 17.22 -25.22 24.90
N LYS A 348 17.34 -26.51 24.61
CA LYS A 348 16.23 -27.46 24.68
C LYS A 348 15.65 -27.39 26.09
N ALA A 349 14.38 -27.01 26.21
CA ALA A 349 13.59 -27.33 27.38
C ALA A 349 13.12 -28.79 27.22
N ASN A 350 13.48 -29.64 28.19
CA ASN A 350 12.99 -31.00 28.35
C ASN A 350 11.51 -31.02 28.70
#